data_AF-A0A087G009-F1
#
_entry.id   AF-A0A087G009-F1
#
_cell.length_a   1.000
_cell.length_b   1.000
_cell.length_c   1.000
_cell.angle_alpha   90.00
_cell.angle_beta   90.00
_cell.angle_gamma   90.00
#
_symmetry.space_group_name_H-M   'P 1'
#
loop_
_entity.id
_entity.type
_entity.pdbx_description
1 polymer ?
#
loop_
_entity_poly.entity_id
_entity_poly.type
_entity_poly.pdbx_seq_one_letter_code
_entity_poly.pdbx_strand_id
1 'polypeptide(L)'
;MNKPLFMHIVQTLSNKVPFFQQRQDATGRSGLSTLQKCTAATRMMAYGLPADAMDEYLRLGDTSVSKCLENFVNGIINLFQDVYLKRPTPEDLQRLLNIGEYRGFYKMIGSIDCMYWEWKNCPTA
;
A
#
# COMPACT_ATOMS: atom_id res chain seq x y z
N MET A 1 5.54 -2.76 3.90
CA MET A 1 5.18 -1.42 4.42
C MET A 1 5.47 -1.36 5.91
N ASN A 2 6.00 -0.23 6.40
CA ASN A 2 6.28 -0.05 7.84
C ASN A 2 4.97 0.07 8.65
N LYS A 3 4.91 -0.54 9.85
CA LYS A 3 3.69 -0.63 10.69
C LYS A 3 3.13 0.76 11.07
N PRO A 4 3.90 1.71 11.63
CA PRO A 4 3.45 3.08 11.86
C PRO A 4 2.76 3.75 10.66
N LEU A 5 3.35 3.65 9.46
CA LEU A 5 2.76 4.24 8.25
C LEU A 5 1.42 3.57 7.92
N PHE A 6 1.36 2.23 8.00
CA PHE A 6 0.12 1.51 7.74
C PHE A 6 -0.99 1.88 8.72
N MET A 7 -0.67 1.98 10.01
CA MET A 7 -1.66 2.37 11.02
C MET A 7 -2.12 3.82 10.82
N HIS A 8 -1.23 4.71 10.39
CA HIS A 8 -1.61 6.08 10.04
C HIS A 8 -2.59 6.13 8.86
N ILE A 9 -2.35 5.33 7.81
CA ILE A 9 -3.26 5.18 6.67
C ILE A 9 -4.62 4.65 7.14
N VAL A 10 -4.63 3.57 7.92
CA VAL A 10 -5.85 2.95 8.46
C VAL A 10 -6.67 3.96 9.26
N GLN A 11 -6.03 4.71 10.17
CA GLN A 11 -6.73 5.71 10.98
C GLN A 11 -7.30 6.85 10.13
N THR A 12 -6.50 7.34 9.18
CA THR A 12 -6.91 8.45 8.31
C THR A 12 -8.08 8.05 7.42
N LEU A 13 -8.04 6.86 6.83
CA LEU A 13 -9.13 6.33 6.02
C LEU A 13 -10.38 6.07 6.85
N SER A 14 -10.24 5.51 8.07
CA SER A 14 -11.37 5.31 8.99
C SER A 14 -12.10 6.63 9.28
N ASN A 15 -11.33 7.71 9.51
CA ASN A 15 -11.89 9.01 9.88
C ASN A 15 -12.48 9.76 8.67
N LYS A 16 -11.83 9.70 7.50
CA LYS A 16 -12.15 10.57 6.36
C LYS A 16 -12.97 9.91 5.25
N VAL A 17 -13.01 8.57 5.18
CA VAL A 17 -13.66 7.85 4.08
C VAL A 17 -14.80 6.98 4.63
N PRO A 18 -16.07 7.31 4.31
CA PRO A 18 -17.23 6.60 4.86
C PRO A 18 -17.23 5.09 4.60
N PHE A 19 -16.66 4.64 3.48
CA PHE A 19 -16.52 3.21 3.17
C PHE A 19 -15.67 2.46 4.20
N PHE A 20 -14.66 3.11 4.78
CA PHE A 20 -13.74 2.48 5.71
C PHE A 20 -14.24 2.48 7.16
N GLN A 21 -15.26 3.26 7.48
CA GLN A 21 -15.92 3.21 8.78
C GLN A 21 -16.57 1.85 8.99
N GLN A 22 -16.37 1.27 10.18
CA GLN A 22 -17.06 0.03 10.53
C GLN A 22 -18.52 0.35 10.84
N ARG A 23 -19.44 -0.35 10.20
CA ARG A 23 -20.89 -0.18 10.38
C ARG A 23 -21.50 -1.50 10.80
N GLN A 24 -22.60 -1.45 11.54
CA GLN A 24 -23.42 -2.61 11.82
C GLN A 24 -24.37 -2.87 10.64
N ASP A 25 -24.58 -4.14 10.33
CA ASP A 25 -25.61 -4.54 9.36
C ASP A 25 -27.02 -4.45 9.97
N ALA A 26 -28.04 -4.75 9.16
CA ALA A 26 -29.44 -4.73 9.60
C ALA A 26 -29.75 -5.73 10.72
N THR A 27 -28.86 -6.69 10.99
CA THR A 27 -28.96 -7.67 12.08
C THR A 27 -28.15 -7.27 13.32
N GLY A 28 -27.51 -6.09 13.31
CA GLY A 28 -26.67 -5.58 14.39
C GLY A 28 -25.25 -6.17 14.41
N ARG A 29 -24.85 -6.98 13.42
CA ARG A 29 -23.50 -7.54 13.35
C ARG A 29 -22.55 -6.50 12.77
N SER A 30 -21.42 -6.30 13.45
CA SER A 30 -20.36 -5.43 12.95
C SER A 30 -19.80 -5.99 11.64
N GLY A 31 -19.87 -5.18 10.58
CA GLY A 31 -19.23 -5.48 9.31
C GLY A 31 -17.71 -5.42 9.40
N LEU A 32 -17.06 -5.52 8.23
CA LEU A 32 -15.60 -5.51 8.13
C LEU A 32 -14.97 -4.25 8.75
N SER A 33 -13.95 -4.47 9.58
CA SER A 33 -13.16 -3.41 10.16
C SER A 33 -12.33 -2.67 9.11
N THR A 34 -11.94 -1.43 9.40
CA THR A 34 -11.04 -0.65 8.54
C THR A 34 -9.74 -1.40 8.29
N LEU A 35 -9.20 -2.07 9.32
CA LEU A 35 -7.95 -2.82 9.25
C LEU A 35 -8.06 -3.98 8.25
N GLN A 36 -9.16 -4.74 8.29
CA GLN A 36 -9.41 -5.83 7.34
C GLN A 36 -9.51 -5.30 5.90
N LYS A 37 -10.29 -4.24 5.68
CA LYS A 37 -10.45 -3.61 4.36
C LYS A 37 -9.12 -3.12 3.78
N CYS A 38 -8.31 -2.42 4.59
CA CYS A 38 -7.00 -1.92 4.15
C CYS A 38 -6.00 -3.07 3.92
N THR A 39 -6.04 -4.11 4.74
CA THR A 39 -5.19 -5.30 4.57
C THR A 39 -5.51 -6.04 3.28
N ALA A 40 -6.80 -6.17 2.96
CA ALA A 40 -7.23 -6.78 1.70
C ALA A 40 -6.69 -6.02 0.49
N ALA A 41 -6.91 -4.70 0.42
CA ALA A 41 -6.40 -3.87 -0.67
C ALA A 41 -4.87 -3.94 -0.79
N THR A 42 -4.15 -3.84 0.35
CA THR A 42 -2.68 -3.87 0.35
C THR A 42 -2.14 -5.21 -0.13
N ARG A 43 -2.71 -6.33 0.30
CA ARG A 43 -2.28 -7.67 -0.11
C ARG A 43 -2.56 -7.93 -1.59
N MET A 44 -3.73 -7.50 -2.07
CA MET A 44 -4.09 -7.62 -3.48
C MET A 44 -3.08 -6.89 -4.38
N MET A 45 -2.70 -5.66 -4.01
CA MET A 45 -1.67 -4.90 -4.74
C MET A 45 -0.27 -5.48 -4.59
N ALA A 46 0.12 -5.92 -3.39
CA ALA A 46 1.48 -6.38 -3.12
C ALA A 46 1.80 -7.71 -3.81
N TYR A 47 0.82 -8.59 -3.93
CA TYR A 47 0.99 -9.94 -4.48
C TYR A 47 0.41 -10.10 -5.88
N GLY A 48 -0.31 -9.09 -6.40
CA GLY A 48 -0.98 -9.19 -7.70
C GLY A 48 -2.06 -10.28 -7.75
N LEU A 49 -2.69 -10.55 -6.60
CA LEU A 49 -3.68 -11.62 -6.49
C LEU A 49 -5.01 -11.21 -7.14
N PRO A 50 -5.73 -12.14 -7.78
CA PRO A 50 -7.10 -11.90 -8.17
C PRO A 50 -7.99 -11.79 -6.91
N ALA A 51 -9.12 -11.11 -7.04
CA ALA A 51 -9.96 -10.77 -5.89
C ALA A 51 -10.69 -11.98 -5.30
N ASP A 52 -10.91 -13.04 -6.08
CA ASP A 52 -11.47 -14.33 -5.64
C ASP A 52 -10.49 -15.12 -4.74
N ALA A 53 -9.18 -15.05 -5.01
CA ALA A 53 -8.15 -15.68 -4.19
C ALA A 53 -8.10 -15.10 -2.76
N MET A 54 -8.65 -13.90 -2.54
CA MET A 54 -8.66 -13.26 -1.22
C MET A 54 -9.73 -13.81 -0.27
N ASP A 55 -10.70 -14.58 -0.79
CA ASP A 55 -11.64 -15.31 0.06
C ASP A 55 -10.93 -16.39 0.89
N GLU A 56 -9.91 -17.05 0.32
CA GLU A 56 -9.12 -18.05 1.03
C GLU A 56 -8.34 -17.45 2.22
N TYR A 57 -7.80 -16.25 2.04
CA TYR A 57 -6.94 -15.61 3.05
C TYR A 57 -7.70 -14.79 4.10
N LEU A 58 -8.75 -14.08 3.68
CA LEU A 58 -9.45 -13.10 4.52
C LEU A 58 -10.95 -13.38 4.66
N ARG A 59 -11.47 -14.41 3.98
CA ARG A 59 -12.90 -14.75 3.92
C ARG A 59 -13.75 -13.57 3.48
N LEU A 60 -13.27 -12.90 2.45
CA LEU A 60 -13.89 -11.74 1.83
C LEU A 60 -14.37 -12.13 0.43
N GLY A 61 -15.66 -11.92 0.16
CA GLY A 61 -16.18 -12.10 -1.19
C GLY A 61 -15.49 -11.14 -2.17
N ASP A 62 -15.26 -11.62 -3.39
CA ASP A 62 -14.60 -10.92 -4.50
C ASP A 62 -15.07 -9.45 -4.64
N THR A 63 -16.39 -9.24 -4.74
CA THR A 63 -16.96 -7.89 -4.87
C THR A 63 -16.58 -6.95 -3.72
N SER A 64 -16.40 -7.47 -2.51
CA SER A 64 -15.98 -6.68 -1.35
C SER A 64 -14.50 -6.33 -1.43
N VAL A 65 -13.66 -7.27 -1.88
CA VAL A 65 -12.22 -7.06 -2.07
C VAL A 65 -11.96 -6.02 -3.15
N SER A 66 -12.64 -6.15 -4.30
CA SER A 66 -12.58 -5.20 -5.41
C SER A 66 -12.98 -3.79 -4.97
N LYS A 67 -14.08 -3.65 -4.21
CA LYS A 67 -14.48 -2.35 -3.62
C LYS A 67 -13.48 -1.82 -2.60
N CYS A 68 -12.87 -2.70 -1.79
CA CYS A 68 -11.81 -2.30 -0.86
C CYS A 68 -10.62 -1.73 -1.61
N LEU A 69 -10.19 -2.37 -2.69
CA LEU A 69 -9.09 -1.89 -3.52
C LEU A 69 -9.40 -0.51 -4.11
N GLU A 70 -10.55 -0.37 -4.78
CA GLU A 70 -10.96 0.89 -5.42
C GLU A 70 -11.02 2.05 -4.42
N ASN A 71 -11.74 1.85 -3.30
CA ASN A 71 -11.86 2.88 -2.27
C ASN A 71 -10.53 3.17 -1.58
N PHE A 72 -9.67 2.16 -1.44
CA PHE A 72 -8.33 2.34 -0.88
C PHE A 72 -7.48 3.21 -1.79
N VAL A 73 -7.37 2.87 -3.08
CA VAL A 73 -6.57 3.63 -4.05
C VAL A 73 -7.06 5.07 -4.15
N ASN A 74 -8.37 5.28 -4.30
CA ASN A 74 -8.96 6.62 -4.33
C ASN A 74 -8.71 7.39 -3.03
N GLY A 75 -8.82 6.73 -1.88
CA GLY A 75 -8.50 7.31 -0.58
C GLY A 75 -7.03 7.70 -0.45
N ILE A 76 -6.11 6.86 -0.91
CA ILE A 76 -4.68 7.15 -0.90
C ILE A 76 -4.35 8.34 -1.80
N ILE A 77 -4.86 8.36 -3.03
CA ILE A 77 -4.66 9.48 -3.95
C ILE A 77 -5.19 10.77 -3.32
N ASN A 78 -6.46 10.80 -2.91
CA ASN A 78 -7.08 12.03 -2.43
C ASN A 78 -6.45 12.58 -1.13
N LEU A 79 -6.00 11.70 -0.23
CA LEU A 79 -5.54 12.10 1.10
C LEU A 79 -4.03 12.22 1.23
N PHE A 80 -3.27 11.55 0.36
CA PHE A 80 -1.82 11.45 0.47
C PHE A 80 -1.08 11.87 -0.80
N GLN A 81 -1.76 12.27 -1.88
CA GLN A 81 -1.09 12.69 -3.11
C GLN A 81 -0.01 13.75 -2.87
N ASP A 82 -0.33 14.77 -2.08
CA ASP A 82 0.56 15.91 -1.85
C ASP A 82 1.83 15.52 -1.07
N VAL A 83 1.77 14.41 -0.34
CA VAL A 83 2.87 13.94 0.49
C VAL A 83 3.70 12.89 -0.25
N TYR A 84 3.04 11.89 -0.84
CA TYR A 84 3.70 10.70 -1.37
C TYR A 84 3.65 10.54 -2.88
N LEU A 85 2.69 11.16 -3.58
CA LEU A 85 2.55 11.06 -5.04
C LEU A 85 2.96 12.35 -5.77
N LYS A 86 3.48 13.34 -5.04
CA LYS A 86 4.04 14.55 -5.62
C LYS A 86 5.35 14.25 -6.36
N ARG A 87 5.70 15.14 -7.30
CA ARG A 87 7.03 15.13 -7.92
C ARG A 87 8.10 15.32 -6.82
N PRO A 88 9.17 14.50 -6.80
CA PRO A 88 10.26 14.68 -5.83
C PRO A 88 10.86 16.08 -5.93
N THR A 89 11.11 16.69 -4.77
CA THR A 89 11.88 17.94 -4.65
C THR A 89 13.38 17.65 -4.77
N PRO A 90 14.24 18.65 -5.05
CA PRO A 90 15.69 18.48 -4.99
C PRO A 90 16.18 17.93 -3.63
N GLU A 91 15.52 18.29 -2.54
CA GLU A 91 15.84 17.80 -1.20
C GLU A 91 15.45 16.32 -1.02
N ASP A 92 14.27 15.94 -1.50
CA ASP A 92 13.84 14.53 -1.53
C ASP A 92 14.81 13.69 -2.36
N LEU A 93 15.25 14.24 -3.50
CA LEU A 93 16.22 13.63 -4.39
C LEU A 93 17.56 13.40 -3.69
N GLN A 94 18.13 14.43 -3.08
CA GLN A 94 19.40 14.34 -2.37
C GLN A 94 19.32 13.33 -1.21
N ARG A 95 18.21 13.36 -0.46
CA ARG A 95 17.97 12.39 0.62
C ARG A 95 17.94 10.95 0.10
N LEU A 96 17.25 10.71 -1.01
CA LEU A 96 17.19 9.39 -1.64
C LEU A 96 18.57 8.93 -2.16
N LEU A 97 19.37 9.83 -2.74
CA LEU A 97 20.75 9.53 -3.15
C LEU A 97 21.61 9.13 -1.95
N ASN A 98 21.56 9.89 -0.85
CA ASN A 98 22.36 9.60 0.35
C ASN A 98 21.98 8.23 0.96
N ILE A 99 20.68 7.89 0.97
CA ILE A 99 20.20 6.57 1.42
C ILE A 99 20.69 5.46 0.47
N GLY A 100 20.63 5.71 -0.84
CA GLY A 100 21.15 4.79 -1.86
C GLY A 100 22.63 4.52 -1.65
N GLU A 101 23.43 5.57 -1.55
CA GLU A 101 24.88 5.49 -1.33
C GLU A 101 25.24 4.74 -0.03
N TYR A 102 24.55 5.05 1.08
CA TYR A 102 24.72 4.33 2.34
C TYR A 102 24.44 2.82 2.21
N ARG A 103 23.50 2.44 1.35
CA ARG A 103 23.14 1.05 1.06
C ARG A 103 23.99 0.42 -0.06
N GLY A 104 24.97 1.15 -0.59
CA GLY A 104 25.85 0.69 -1.67
C GLY A 104 25.30 0.88 -3.07
N PHE A 105 24.17 1.58 -3.25
CA PHE A 105 23.54 1.83 -4.54
C PHE A 105 23.75 3.28 -5.01
N TYR A 106 24.82 3.48 -5.79
CA TYR A 106 25.14 4.79 -6.38
C TYR A 106 24.24 5.07 -7.61
N LYS A 107 23.65 6.28 -7.68
CA LYS A 107 22.82 6.79 -8.82
C LYS A 107 21.47 6.10 -9.07
N MET A 108 20.72 5.71 -8.03
CA MET A 108 19.41 5.05 -8.18
C MET A 108 18.26 5.91 -8.73
N ILE A 109 18.39 7.24 -8.79
CA ILE A 109 17.30 8.06 -9.32
C ILE A 109 17.25 7.93 -10.83
N GLY A 110 16.18 7.31 -11.32
CA GLY A 110 15.81 7.29 -12.73
C GLY A 110 16.14 5.99 -13.45
N SER A 111 16.74 4.99 -12.79
CA SER A 111 16.92 3.66 -13.39
C SER A 111 16.12 2.62 -12.62
N ILE A 112 14.99 2.18 -13.19
CA ILE A 112 14.41 0.85 -12.90
C ILE A 112 15.41 -0.24 -13.32
N ASP A 113 16.32 0.11 -14.23
CA ASP A 113 17.33 -0.76 -14.81
C ASP A 113 18.60 -0.75 -13.96
N CYS A 114 18.53 -1.42 -12.81
CA CYS A 114 19.71 -1.96 -12.15
C CYS A 114 20.31 -3.15 -12.92
N MET A 115 20.04 -3.30 -14.23
CA MET A 115 20.48 -4.42 -15.08
C MET A 115 22.01 -4.54 -15.21
N TYR A 116 22.77 -3.48 -14.92
CA TYR A 116 24.23 -3.49 -14.98
C TYR A 116 24.91 -3.79 -13.63
N TRP A 117 24.14 -4.04 -12.57
CA TRP A 117 24.72 -4.49 -11.30
C TRP A 117 24.81 -6.01 -11.29
N GLU A 118 26.02 -6.58 -11.33
CA GLU A 118 26.21 -7.99 -11.03
C GLU A 118 25.82 -8.23 -9.56
N TRP A 119 24.63 -8.81 -9.34
CA TRP A 119 24.20 -9.23 -8.02
C TRP A 119 25.01 -10.45 -7.58
N LYS A 120 26.24 -10.23 -7.10
CA LYS A 120 27.09 -11.31 -6.58
C LYS A 120 26.48 -12.04 -5.37
N ASN A 121 25.48 -11.43 -4.71
CA ASN A 121 24.87 -11.91 -3.47
C ASN A 121 23.32 -11.98 -3.53
N CYS A 122 22.69 -12.12 -4.69
CA CYS A 122 21.24 -12.38 -4.69
C CYS A 122 20.98 -13.80 -4.16
N PRO A 123 20.21 -13.99 -3.08
CA PRO A 123 19.76 -15.33 -2.72
C PRO A 123 18.79 -15.81 -3.79
N THR A 124 19.25 -16.75 -4.61
CA THR A 124 18.40 -17.50 -5.52
C THR A 124 17.41 -18.31 -4.68
N ALA A 125 16.12 -18.22 -5.01
CA ALA A 125 15.11 -19.14 -4.50
C ALA A 125 15.36 -20.56 -5.00
#